data_AF-A0A7C1QUA8-F1
#
_entry.id   AF-A0A7C1QUA8-F1
#
_cell.length_a   1.000
_cell.length_b   1.000
_cell.length_c   1.000
_cell.angle_alpha   90.00
_cell.angle_beta   90.00
_cell.angle_gamma   90.00
#
_symmetry.space_group_name_H-M   'P 1'
#
loop_
_entity.id
_entity.type
_entity.pdbx_description
1 polymer ?
#
loop_
_entity_poly.entity_id
_entity_poly.type
_entity_poly.pdbx_seq_one_letter_code
_entity_poly.pdbx_strand_id
1 'polypeptide(L)'
;MNYTPDKESIKSHQVPDWFHDAKFGIFIHWGLFSVPAFAKAKIDLGESQKRGIEEHFKNNPYAEWYLNSLRIDGSPTQKYQKENYGEDSEYDDFVSIFNEEIQKWNPNKMVELFKKAGVKYVVLVTKHHDGFTLWPSKYPNPNKENY
;
A
#
# COMPACT_ATOMS: atom_id res chain seq x y z
N MET A 1 31.22 2.65 -13.09
CA MET A 1 31.66 2.10 -11.79
C MET A 1 31.09 0.70 -11.67
N ASN A 2 31.87 -0.25 -11.15
CA ASN A 2 31.39 -1.60 -10.87
C ASN A 2 31.19 -1.73 -9.36
N TYR A 3 30.02 -2.19 -8.94
CA TYR A 3 29.71 -2.48 -7.53
C TYR A 3 29.94 -3.96 -7.24
N THR A 4 30.36 -4.26 -6.01
CA THR A 4 30.47 -5.61 -5.46
C THR A 4 29.44 -5.78 -4.33
N PRO A 5 28.99 -7.02 -4.02
CA PRO A 5 27.94 -7.28 -3.04
C PRO A 5 28.46 -7.20 -1.59
N ASP A 6 29.21 -6.15 -1.26
CA ASP A 6 29.73 -5.86 0.07
C ASP A 6 29.43 -4.42 0.49
N LYS A 7 29.38 -4.20 1.81
CA LYS A 7 28.96 -2.93 2.39
C LYS A 7 29.88 -1.78 1.99
N GLU A 8 31.18 -2.01 1.88
CA GLU A 8 32.14 -0.95 1.59
C GLU A 8 31.99 -0.46 0.15
N SER A 9 31.81 -1.38 -0.79
CA SER A 9 31.49 -1.04 -2.17
C SER A 9 30.18 -0.27 -2.31
N ILE A 10 29.10 -0.72 -1.67
CA ILE A 10 27.79 -0.08 -1.77
C ILE A 10 27.79 1.32 -1.16
N LYS A 11 28.54 1.55 -0.06
CA LYS A 11 28.69 2.88 0.55
C LYS A 11 29.28 3.93 -0.39
N SER A 12 30.00 3.50 -1.44
CA SER A 12 30.54 4.42 -2.44
C SER A 12 29.46 5.02 -3.36
N HIS A 13 28.26 4.42 -3.42
CA HIS A 13 27.16 4.93 -4.23
C HIS A 13 26.61 6.23 -3.65
N GLN A 14 26.73 7.32 -4.41
CA GLN A 14 26.13 8.61 -4.07
C GLN A 14 24.72 8.71 -4.63
N VAL A 15 23.85 9.46 -3.96
CA VAL A 15 22.53 9.80 -4.50
C VAL A 15 22.73 10.57 -5.82
N PRO A 16 22.07 10.19 -6.92
CA PRO A 16 22.29 10.84 -8.20
C PRO A 16 21.71 12.26 -8.22
N ASP A 17 22.38 13.16 -8.95
CA ASP A 17 22.02 14.60 -9.00
C ASP A 17 20.56 14.83 -9.37
N TRP A 18 20.00 14.05 -10.30
CA TRP A 18 18.59 14.20 -10.70
C TRP A 18 17.63 14.05 -9.52
N PHE A 19 17.93 13.18 -8.54
CA PHE A 19 17.06 12.98 -7.37
C PHE A 19 17.19 14.14 -6.39
N HIS A 20 18.41 14.69 -6.24
CA HIS A 20 18.60 15.94 -5.53
C HIS A 20 17.81 17.07 -6.19
N ASP A 21 17.82 17.17 -7.51
CA ASP A 21 17.14 18.23 -8.26
C ASP A 21 15.63 18.05 -8.35
N ALA A 22 15.12 16.83 -8.19
CA ALA A 22 13.72 16.50 -8.35
C ALA A 22 12.80 17.27 -7.38
N LYS A 23 13.20 17.38 -6.11
CA LYS A 23 12.49 18.03 -4.97
C LYS A 23 11.08 17.52 -4.63
N PHE A 24 10.29 17.11 -5.62
CA PHE A 24 8.89 16.76 -5.49
C PHE A 24 8.56 15.49 -6.27
N GLY A 25 8.03 14.50 -5.56
CA GLY A 25 7.55 13.24 -6.11
C GLY A 25 6.19 12.85 -5.54
N ILE A 26 5.54 11.88 -6.18
CA ILE A 26 4.29 11.28 -5.73
C ILE A 26 4.55 9.86 -5.28
N PHE A 27 3.98 9.49 -4.12
CA PHE A 27 3.96 8.12 -3.64
C PHE A 27 2.52 7.59 -3.68
N ILE A 28 2.33 6.41 -4.27
CA ILE A 28 1.01 5.83 -4.51
C ILE A 28 0.88 4.53 -3.71
N HIS A 29 0.08 4.57 -2.64
CA HIS A 29 -0.43 3.38 -1.96
C HIS A 29 -1.75 3.00 -2.61
N TRP A 30 -1.72 1.96 -3.42
CA TRP A 30 -2.87 1.45 -4.14
C TRP A 30 -2.78 -0.08 -4.18
N GLY A 31 -3.89 -0.77 -3.98
CA GLY A 31 -3.93 -2.23 -3.88
C GLY A 31 -5.31 -2.71 -3.41
N LEU A 32 -5.41 -3.97 -2.97
CA LEU A 32 -6.68 -4.58 -2.56
C LEU A 32 -7.39 -3.76 -1.46
N PHE A 33 -6.62 -3.23 -0.50
CA PHE A 33 -7.10 -2.35 0.57
C PHE A 33 -7.77 -1.05 0.08
N SER A 34 -7.54 -0.65 -1.17
CA SER A 34 -8.22 0.49 -1.79
C SER A 34 -9.67 0.18 -2.17
N VAL A 35 -10.06 -1.09 -2.27
CA VAL A 35 -11.45 -1.50 -2.53
C VAL A 35 -12.36 -1.15 -1.34
N PRO A 36 -12.07 -1.56 -0.09
CA PRO A 36 -12.87 -1.15 1.05
C PRO A 36 -12.62 0.29 1.51
N ALA A 37 -11.45 0.86 1.18
CA ALA A 37 -11.12 2.27 1.44
C ALA A 37 -11.44 2.75 2.86
N PHE A 38 -11.26 1.89 3.87
CA PHE A 38 -11.72 2.14 5.23
C PHE A 38 -10.59 2.06 6.26
N ALA A 39 -10.57 3.07 7.13
CA ALA A 39 -9.83 3.09 8.39
C ALA A 39 -10.68 3.84 9.42
N LYS A 40 -10.71 3.37 10.67
CA LYS A 40 -11.55 3.99 11.71
C LYS A 40 -10.99 5.32 12.19
N ALA A 41 -9.68 5.36 12.40
CA ALA A 41 -9.03 6.46 13.07
C ALA A 41 -8.79 7.64 12.12
N LYS A 42 -9.28 8.81 12.52
CA LYS A 42 -8.97 10.09 11.88
C LYS A 42 -7.98 10.87 12.74
N ILE A 43 -6.94 10.19 13.20
CA ILE A 43 -5.88 10.76 14.04
C ILE A 43 -4.53 10.58 13.34
N ASP A 44 -3.58 11.45 13.68
CA ASP A 44 -2.21 11.33 13.22
C ASP A 44 -1.55 10.02 13.71
N LEU A 45 -0.60 9.49 12.93
CA LEU A 45 0.12 8.26 13.26
C LEU A 45 0.83 8.37 14.61
N GLY A 46 1.51 9.49 14.87
CA GLY A 46 2.23 9.72 16.12
C GLY A 46 1.30 9.78 17.33
N GLU A 47 0.11 10.35 17.17
CA GLU A 47 -0.94 10.32 18.20
C GLU A 47 -1.54 8.93 18.39
N SER A 48 -1.71 8.16 17.32
CA SER A 48 -2.20 6.79 17.38
C SER A 48 -1.25 5.88 18.15
N GLN A 49 0.06 5.97 17.86
CA GLN A 49 1.10 5.16 18.49
C GLN A 49 1.22 5.40 20.01
N LYS A 50 0.94 6.63 20.48
CA LYS A 50 0.96 6.96 21.92
C LYS A 50 -0.13 6.23 22.72
N ARG A 51 -1.17 5.71 22.06
CA ARG A 51 -2.28 5.01 22.74
C ARG A 51 -1.97 3.56 23.11
N GLY A 52 -0.76 3.09 22.78
CA GLY A 52 -0.34 1.72 22.97
C GLY A 52 -0.54 0.89 21.71
N ILE A 53 0.25 -0.19 21.60
CA ILE A 53 0.37 -0.99 20.38
C ILE A 53 -0.96 -1.66 19.99
N GLU A 54 -1.70 -2.16 20.97
CA GLU A 54 -2.98 -2.84 20.74
C GLU A 54 -4.03 -1.87 20.20
N GLU A 55 -4.19 -0.72 20.86
CA GLU A 55 -5.14 0.31 20.43
C GLU A 55 -4.76 0.90 19.07
N HIS A 56 -3.46 1.11 18.82
CA HIS A 56 -2.95 1.57 17.53
C HIS A 56 -3.36 0.64 16.38
N PHE A 57 -3.13 -0.67 16.51
CA PHE A 57 -3.43 -1.60 15.42
C PHE A 57 -4.93 -1.91 15.30
N LYS A 58 -5.66 -1.94 16.42
CA LYS A 58 -7.12 -2.14 16.42
C LYS A 58 -7.85 -0.95 15.79
N ASN A 59 -7.40 0.27 16.07
CA ASN A 59 -7.95 1.52 15.55
C ASN A 59 -6.95 2.21 14.61
N ASN A 60 -6.38 1.47 13.66
CA ASN A 60 -5.33 1.99 12.79
C ASN A 60 -5.86 3.11 11.87
N PRO A 61 -5.14 4.26 11.72
CA PRO A 61 -5.55 5.33 10.81
C PRO A 61 -5.27 5.03 9.33
N TYR A 62 -4.49 3.99 9.04
CA TYR A 62 -4.05 3.66 7.68
C TYR A 62 -4.97 2.63 7.04
N ALA A 63 -5.63 3.01 5.95
CA ALA A 63 -6.54 2.12 5.23
C ALA A 63 -5.78 0.95 4.58
N GLU A 64 -4.50 1.12 4.23
CA GLU A 64 -3.65 0.06 3.72
C GLU A 64 -3.28 -1.02 4.75
N TRP A 65 -3.61 -0.80 6.03
CA TRP A 65 -3.53 -1.79 7.11
C TRP A 65 -4.82 -2.59 7.30
N TYR A 66 -5.80 -2.45 6.40
CA TYR A 66 -7.12 -3.10 6.49
C TYR A 66 -7.04 -4.58 6.86
N LEU A 67 -6.24 -5.39 6.15
CA LEU A 67 -6.11 -6.83 6.44
C LEU A 67 -5.58 -7.11 7.84
N ASN A 68 -4.64 -6.30 8.35
CA ASN A 68 -4.13 -6.47 9.71
C ASN A 68 -5.22 -6.12 10.74
N SER A 69 -5.88 -4.98 10.60
CA SER A 69 -6.94 -4.58 11.53
C SER A 69 -8.14 -5.52 11.48
N LEU A 70 -8.48 -6.06 10.30
CA LEU A 70 -9.52 -7.08 10.13
C LEU A 70 -9.27 -8.34 10.97
N ARG A 71 -8.01 -8.73 11.15
CA ARG A 71 -7.60 -9.89 11.95
C ARG A 71 -7.66 -9.68 13.47
N ILE A 72 -7.94 -8.46 13.92
CA ILE A 72 -8.02 -8.15 15.35
C ILE A 72 -9.48 -8.24 15.80
N ASP A 73 -9.75 -9.12 16.76
CA ASP A 73 -11.10 -9.38 17.23
C ASP A 73 -11.78 -8.14 17.82
N GLY A 74 -13.02 -7.92 17.37
CA GLY A 74 -13.82 -6.76 17.75
C GLY A 74 -13.23 -5.44 17.25
N SER A 75 -12.33 -5.45 16.26
CA SER A 75 -11.88 -4.22 15.63
C SER A 75 -13.02 -3.54 14.87
N PRO A 76 -13.00 -2.21 14.74
CA PRO A 76 -13.90 -1.49 13.85
C PRO A 76 -13.85 -1.98 12.41
N THR A 77 -12.68 -2.41 11.93
CA THR A 77 -12.49 -2.95 10.58
C THR A 77 -13.20 -4.29 10.40
N GLN A 78 -13.12 -5.18 11.39
CA GLN A 78 -13.84 -6.46 11.36
C GLN A 78 -15.36 -6.25 11.34
N LYS A 79 -15.85 -5.31 12.16
CA LYS A 79 -17.27 -4.92 12.13
C LYS A 79 -17.68 -4.32 10.77
N TYR A 80 -16.88 -3.40 10.24
CA TYR A 80 -17.12 -2.78 8.94
C TYR A 80 -17.16 -3.81 7.80
N GLN A 81 -16.24 -4.77 7.80
CA GLN A 81 -16.20 -5.87 6.83
C GLN A 81 -17.54 -6.62 6.81
N LYS A 82 -17.98 -7.09 7.97
CA LYS A 82 -19.22 -7.87 8.12
C LYS A 82 -20.45 -7.09 7.68
N GLU A 83 -20.54 -5.82 8.07
CA GLU A 83 -21.69 -4.97 7.76
C GLU A 83 -21.80 -4.59 6.27
N ASN A 84 -20.67 -4.48 5.55
CA ASN A 84 -20.66 -3.98 4.16
C ASN A 84 -20.46 -5.09 3.11
N TYR A 85 -19.82 -6.20 3.48
CA TYR A 85 -19.45 -7.28 2.55
C TYR A 85 -20.05 -8.63 2.94
N GLY A 86 -20.62 -8.77 4.14
CA GLY A 86 -21.27 -9.98 4.63
C GLY A 86 -20.45 -10.73 5.68
N GLU A 87 -21.12 -11.55 6.49
CA GLU A 87 -20.52 -12.25 7.64
C GLU A 87 -19.40 -13.21 7.25
N ASP A 88 -19.55 -13.86 6.09
CA ASP A 88 -18.60 -14.84 5.54
C ASP A 88 -17.59 -14.22 4.56
N SER A 89 -17.56 -12.89 4.42
CA SER A 89 -16.65 -12.23 3.48
C SER A 89 -15.21 -12.26 3.95
N GLU A 90 -14.30 -12.54 3.02
CA GLU A 90 -12.87 -12.56 3.25
C GLU A 90 -12.18 -11.36 2.59
N TYR A 91 -10.99 -11.01 3.06
CA TYR A 91 -10.20 -9.94 2.43
C TYR A 91 -9.81 -10.30 0.99
N ASP A 92 -9.62 -11.59 0.71
CA ASP A 92 -9.09 -12.07 -0.56
C ASP A 92 -10.16 -12.02 -1.67
N ASP A 93 -11.44 -11.89 -1.30
CA ASP A 93 -12.54 -11.60 -2.23
C ASP A 93 -12.30 -10.30 -3.00
N PHE A 94 -11.57 -9.33 -2.41
CA PHE A 94 -11.20 -8.07 -3.07
C PHE A 94 -10.25 -8.25 -4.25
N VAL A 95 -9.57 -9.39 -4.41
CA VAL A 95 -8.69 -9.67 -5.56
C VAL A 95 -9.47 -9.57 -6.87
N SER A 96 -10.64 -10.21 -6.93
CA SER A 96 -11.49 -10.21 -8.13
C SER A 96 -11.97 -8.79 -8.47
N ILE A 97 -12.49 -8.08 -7.47
CA ILE A 97 -13.01 -6.71 -7.60
C ILE A 97 -11.90 -5.76 -8.06
N PHE A 98 -10.73 -5.80 -7.41
CA PHE A 98 -9.62 -4.93 -7.78
C PHE A 98 -9.15 -5.19 -9.21
N ASN A 99 -9.00 -6.46 -9.60
CA ASN A 99 -8.57 -6.84 -10.95
C ASN A 99 -9.59 -6.48 -12.05
N GLU A 100 -10.88 -6.42 -11.72
CA GLU A 100 -11.92 -5.93 -12.62
C GLU A 100 -11.87 -4.39 -12.74
N GLU A 101 -11.85 -3.68 -11.60
CA GLU A 101 -11.88 -2.21 -11.59
C GLU A 101 -10.62 -1.59 -12.20
N ILE A 102 -9.45 -2.22 -12.05
CA ILE A 102 -8.20 -1.74 -12.65
C ILE A 102 -8.25 -1.74 -14.19
N GLN A 103 -9.11 -2.55 -14.83
CA GLN A 103 -9.28 -2.52 -16.29
C GLN A 103 -9.85 -1.17 -16.77
N LYS A 104 -10.52 -0.42 -15.89
CA LYS A 104 -11.08 0.91 -16.19
C LYS A 104 -10.05 2.03 -15.99
N TRP A 105 -8.91 1.73 -15.36
CA TRP A 105 -7.88 2.70 -15.05
C TRP A 105 -7.11 3.14 -16.31
N ASN A 106 -6.94 4.45 -16.47
CA ASN A 106 -6.10 5.04 -17.52
C ASN A 106 -4.86 5.69 -16.88
N PRO A 107 -3.68 5.04 -16.93
CA PRO A 107 -2.46 5.59 -16.33
C PRO A 107 -2.00 6.89 -17.00
N ASN A 108 -2.27 7.09 -18.30
CA ASN A 108 -1.85 8.30 -19.01
C ASN A 108 -2.51 9.55 -18.42
N LYS A 109 -3.80 9.49 -18.08
CA LYS A 109 -4.50 10.63 -17.44
C LYS A 109 -3.86 11.00 -16.11
N MET A 110 -3.46 10.01 -15.32
CA MET A 110 -2.81 10.21 -14.03
C MET A 110 -1.40 10.82 -14.21
N VAL A 111 -0.61 10.31 -15.16
CA VAL A 111 0.73 10.83 -15.47
C VAL A 111 0.66 12.25 -16.02
N GLU A 112 -0.31 12.56 -16.87
CA GLU A 112 -0.56 13.93 -17.37
C GLU A 112 -0.84 14.91 -16.22
N LEU A 113 -1.66 14.50 -15.25
CA LEU A 113 -1.95 15.29 -14.06
C LEU A 113 -0.67 15.53 -13.23
N PHE A 114 0.11 14.49 -12.98
CA PHE A 114 1.36 14.61 -12.22
C PHE A 114 2.36 15.53 -12.92
N LYS A 115 2.48 15.42 -14.24
CA LYS A 115 3.32 16.32 -15.04
C LYS A 115 2.85 17.77 -14.91
N LYS A 116 1.54 18.03 -14.98
CA LYS A 116 0.96 19.37 -14.79
C LYS A 116 1.21 19.91 -13.38
N ALA A 117 1.23 19.05 -12.37
CA ALA A 117 1.54 19.40 -10.98
C ALA A 117 3.05 19.63 -10.72
N GLY A 118 3.92 19.40 -11.72
CA GLY A 118 5.37 19.60 -11.59
C GLY A 118 6.12 18.43 -10.94
N VAL A 119 5.46 17.28 -10.76
CA VAL A 119 6.03 16.06 -10.20
C VAL A 119 7.23 15.60 -11.04
N LYS A 120 8.33 15.23 -10.39
CA LYS A 120 9.58 14.80 -11.04
C LYS A 120 9.83 13.30 -10.98
N TYR A 121 9.21 12.62 -10.02
CA TYR A 121 9.24 11.16 -9.93
C TYR A 121 7.96 10.62 -9.29
N VAL A 122 7.63 9.36 -9.60
CA VAL A 122 6.49 8.66 -9.04
C VAL A 122 6.98 7.32 -8.51
N VAL A 123 6.58 6.99 -7.29
CA VAL A 123 6.81 5.68 -6.69
C VAL A 123 5.45 5.02 -6.52
N LEU A 124 5.30 3.83 -7.10
CA LEU A 124 4.14 2.98 -6.87
C LEU A 124 4.53 1.92 -5.84
N VAL A 125 3.70 1.71 -4.82
CA VAL A 125 3.82 0.54 -3.96
C VAL A 125 3.50 -0.70 -4.80
N THR A 126 4.54 -1.42 -5.22
CA THR A 126 4.36 -2.59 -6.08
C THR A 126 3.77 -3.77 -5.33
N LYS A 127 4.14 -3.92 -4.04
CA LYS A 127 3.60 -4.90 -3.09
C LYS A 127 3.59 -4.26 -1.70
N HIS A 128 2.43 -4.27 -1.04
CA HIS A 128 2.29 -3.77 0.34
C HIS A 128 2.40 -4.93 1.36
N HIS A 129 2.05 -4.67 2.61
CA HIS A 129 2.09 -5.65 3.70
C HIS A 129 1.08 -6.81 3.54
N ASP A 130 0.03 -6.63 2.74
CA ASP A 130 -0.92 -7.71 2.43
C ASP A 130 -0.32 -8.78 1.52
N GLY A 131 0.75 -8.44 0.79
CA GLY A 131 1.51 -9.33 -0.06
C GLY A 131 0.99 -9.45 -1.49
N PHE A 132 -0.02 -8.67 -1.89
CA PHE A 132 -0.56 -8.68 -3.26
C PHE A 132 0.38 -7.97 -4.23
N THR A 133 0.63 -8.55 -5.41
CA THR A 133 1.56 -7.98 -6.37
C THR A 133 0.86 -7.20 -7.49
N LEU A 134 1.27 -5.96 -7.74
CA LEU A 134 0.77 -5.14 -8.85
C LEU A 134 1.53 -5.39 -10.18
N TRP A 135 2.23 -6.51 -10.28
CA TRP A 135 2.94 -6.94 -11.47
C TRP A 135 2.87 -8.47 -11.58
N PRO A 136 3.02 -9.05 -12.79
CA PRO A 136 2.99 -10.51 -12.95
C PRO A 136 4.28 -11.14 -12.43
N SER A 137 4.36 -11.32 -11.12
CA SER A 137 5.52 -11.93 -10.47
C SER A 137 5.69 -13.38 -10.93
N LYS A 138 6.94 -13.76 -11.28
CA LYS A 138 7.29 -15.18 -11.51
C LYS A 138 7.38 -15.98 -10.21
N TYR A 139 7.40 -15.31 -9.07
CA TYR A 139 7.47 -15.91 -7.74
C TYR A 139 6.14 -15.65 -7.03
N PRO A 140 5.30 -16.68 -6.82
CA PRO A 140 4.00 -16.51 -6.19
C PRO A 140 4.15 -16.19 -4.70
N ASN A 141 3.08 -15.67 -4.09
CA ASN A 141 3.01 -15.55 -2.64
C ASN A 141 3.02 -16.95 -2.00
N PRO A 142 3.91 -17.25 -1.04
CA PRO A 142 4.02 -18.58 -0.47
C PRO A 142 2.85 -18.98 0.43
N ASN A 143 2.03 -18.01 0.86
CA ASN A 143 0.95 -18.22 1.83
C ASN A 143 -0.44 -17.92 1.27
N LYS A 144 -0.54 -17.41 0.04
CA LYS A 144 -1.80 -17.00 -0.57
C LYS A 144 -1.82 -17.37 -2.05
N GLU A 145 -2.83 -18.14 -2.44
CA GLU A 145 -3.06 -18.43 -3.85
C GLU A 145 -3.63 -17.18 -4.54
N ASN A 146 -3.31 -16.99 -5.82
CA ASN A 146 -3.83 -15.90 -6.66
C ASN A 146 -3.41 -14.47 -6.25
N TYR A 147 -2.26 -14.34 -5.57
CA TYR A 147 -1.61 -13.07 -5.18
C TYR A 147 -0.38 -12.72 -6.02
#